data_AF-A0A0C3A9S2-F1
#
_entry.id   AF-A0A0C3A9S2-F1
#
_cell.length_a   1.000
_cell.length_b   1.000
_cell.length_c   1.000
_cell.angle_alpha   90.00
_cell.angle_beta   90.00
_cell.angle_gamma   90.00
#
_symmetry.space_group_name_H-M   'P 1'
#
loop_
_entity.id
_entity.type
_entity.pdbx_description
1 polymer ?
#
loop_
_entity_poly.entity_id
_entity_poly.type
_entity_poly.pdbx_seq_one_letter_code
_entity_poly.pdbx_strand_id
1 'polypeptide(L)'
;MKIRALEQCKSGGAFVQSRRGADLLSDFQNEKLLTWLFPHLDPWGIGGFHHPKRTQSLTLDEQLAYLVSVDDSPFAVDQTFAFVYYNISQKQKLVRDCLYRVKESQYTQIINELDSLPSELIRRLERKMKDNHAYKPNDPAERRLLQLLAKLQCINYKIPGSVGYEKAMRNEIWSLIYRHGP
;
A
#
# COMPACT_ATOMS: atom_id res chain seq x y z
N MET A 1 17.08 -19.65 -18.67
CA MET A 1 17.72 -18.68 -17.75
C MET A 1 17.85 -19.20 -16.31
N LYS A 2 16.79 -19.71 -15.66
CA LYS A 2 16.83 -20.13 -14.23
C LYS A 2 17.90 -21.19 -13.89
N ILE A 3 18.16 -22.15 -14.78
CA ILE A 3 19.17 -23.20 -14.57
C ILE A 3 20.59 -22.60 -14.51
N ARG A 4 20.93 -21.72 -15.45
CA ARG A 4 22.23 -21.00 -15.46
C ARG A 4 22.41 -20.11 -14.23
N ALA A 5 21.36 -19.44 -13.78
CA ALA A 5 21.40 -18.66 -12.54
C ALA A 5 21.68 -19.55 -11.32
N LEU A 6 21.10 -20.75 -11.29
CA LEU A 6 21.28 -21.71 -10.19
C LEU A 6 22.67 -22.33 -10.21
N GLU A 7 23.24 -22.60 -11.38
CA GLU A 7 24.63 -23.01 -11.58
C GLU A 7 25.62 -21.92 -11.13
N GLN A 8 25.33 -20.65 -11.45
CA GLN A 8 26.12 -19.50 -11.01
C GLN A 8 26.11 -19.38 -9.48
N CYS A 9 24.94 -19.53 -8.84
CA CYS A 9 24.84 -19.53 -7.38
C CYS A 9 25.59 -20.72 -6.75
N LYS A 10 25.52 -21.91 -7.35
CA LYS A 10 26.23 -23.11 -6.87
C LYS A 10 27.75 -23.03 -7.03
N SER A 11 28.22 -22.32 -8.05
CA SER A 11 29.66 -22.08 -8.29
C SER A 11 30.25 -20.95 -7.44
N GLY A 12 29.45 -20.32 -6.56
CA GLY A 12 29.88 -19.21 -5.71
C GLY A 12 29.92 -17.86 -6.42
N GLY A 13 29.28 -17.73 -7.58
CA GLY A 13 29.15 -16.47 -8.30
C GLY A 13 28.30 -15.45 -7.54
N ALA A 14 28.63 -14.16 -7.70
CA ALA A 14 27.88 -13.07 -7.09
C ALA A 14 26.46 -12.97 -7.68
N PHE A 15 25.48 -12.64 -6.83
CA PHE A 15 24.11 -12.39 -7.22
C PHE A 15 23.51 -11.24 -6.41
N VAL A 16 22.49 -10.59 -6.97
CA VAL A 16 21.73 -9.53 -6.29
C VAL A 16 20.50 -10.15 -5.64
N GLN A 17 20.24 -9.79 -4.39
CA GLN A 17 19.06 -10.24 -3.65
C GLN A 17 18.30 -9.04 -3.10
N SER A 18 17.00 -8.96 -3.41
CA SER A 18 16.10 -8.03 -2.73
C SER A 18 15.83 -8.55 -1.30
N ARG A 19 16.07 -7.70 -0.29
CA ARG A 19 15.88 -8.02 1.12
C ARG A 19 14.98 -6.99 1.78
N ARG A 20 14.33 -7.40 2.87
CA ARG A 20 13.55 -6.48 3.72
C ARG A 20 14.51 -5.56 4.48
N GLY A 21 14.22 -4.26 4.48
CA GLY A 21 14.90 -3.26 5.31
C GLY A 21 14.19 -3.06 6.65
N ALA A 22 14.87 -2.40 7.58
CA ALA A 22 14.28 -1.96 8.85
C ALA A 22 13.42 -0.69 8.68
N ASP A 23 13.76 0.13 7.68
CA ASP A 23 13.10 1.40 7.41
C ASP A 23 11.91 1.22 6.46
N LEU A 24 10.87 2.03 6.70
CA LEU A 24 9.73 2.13 5.80
C LEU A 24 10.14 2.92 4.55
N LEU A 25 9.89 2.35 3.37
CA LEU A 25 10.07 3.04 2.10
C LEU A 25 8.74 3.60 1.61
N SER A 26 8.77 4.81 1.05
CA SER A 26 7.60 5.38 0.39
C SER A 26 7.31 4.63 -0.91
N ASP A 27 6.05 4.24 -1.10
CA ASP A 27 5.55 3.70 -2.37
C ASP A 27 5.12 4.81 -3.35
N PHE A 28 5.15 6.07 -2.91
CA PHE A 28 4.72 7.23 -3.69
C PHE A 28 5.90 7.93 -4.33
N GLN A 29 5.85 8.11 -5.66
CA GLN A 29 6.84 8.87 -6.43
C GLN A 29 8.29 8.43 -6.17
N ASN A 30 8.49 7.14 -5.87
CA ASN A 30 9.80 6.60 -5.55
C ASN A 30 10.49 6.09 -6.82
N GLU A 31 11.57 6.75 -7.20
CA GLU A 31 12.37 6.44 -8.39
C GLU A 31 13.03 5.05 -8.33
N LYS A 32 13.32 4.53 -7.12
CA LYS A 32 14.16 3.33 -6.94
C LYS A 32 13.35 2.07 -6.61
N LEU A 33 12.12 2.22 -6.12
CA LEU A 33 11.38 1.11 -5.51
C LEU A 33 11.22 -0.09 -6.45
N LEU A 34 10.67 0.13 -7.64
CA LEU A 34 10.39 -0.96 -8.59
C LEU A 34 11.68 -1.56 -9.17
N THR A 35 12.70 -0.73 -9.40
CA THR A 35 14.03 -1.18 -9.83
C THR A 35 14.71 -2.04 -8.75
N TRP A 36 14.58 -1.69 -7.46
CA TRP A 36 15.14 -2.47 -6.36
C TRP A 36 14.39 -3.78 -6.09
N LEU A 37 13.08 -3.80 -6.30
CA LEU A 37 12.26 -5.01 -6.15
C LEU A 37 12.47 -5.97 -7.32
N PHE A 38 12.66 -5.43 -8.53
CA PHE A 38 12.76 -6.19 -9.77
C PHE A 38 14.02 -5.81 -10.57
N PRO A 39 15.22 -6.04 -10.02
CA PRO A 39 16.47 -5.69 -10.70
C PRO A 39 16.68 -6.48 -12.00
N HIS A 40 15.96 -7.60 -12.19
CA HIS A 40 15.97 -8.35 -13.45
C HIS A 40 15.09 -7.74 -14.54
N LEU A 41 14.14 -6.87 -14.20
CA LEU A 41 13.29 -6.17 -15.17
C LEU A 41 13.89 -4.83 -15.57
N ASP A 42 14.59 -4.17 -14.64
CA ASP A 42 15.28 -2.91 -14.85
C ASP A 42 16.73 -2.99 -14.33
N PRO A 43 17.64 -3.69 -15.03
CA PRO A 43 18.99 -3.93 -14.52
C PRO A 43 19.87 -2.68 -14.53
N TRP A 44 19.50 -1.64 -15.27
CA TRP A 44 20.27 -0.39 -15.35
C TRP A 44 19.72 0.72 -14.47
N GLY A 45 18.42 0.69 -14.13
CA GLY A 45 17.79 1.77 -13.36
C GLY A 45 17.70 3.10 -14.11
N ILE A 46 17.86 3.08 -15.44
CA ILE A 46 17.91 4.27 -16.28
C ILE A 46 16.55 4.43 -16.96
N GLY A 47 15.93 5.60 -16.81
CA GLY A 47 14.65 5.89 -17.45
C GLY A 47 13.48 5.06 -16.91
N GLY A 48 13.65 4.40 -15.77
CA GLY A 48 12.60 3.67 -15.05
C GLY A 48 11.51 4.58 -14.48
N PHE A 49 10.74 4.03 -13.53
CA PHE A 49 9.63 4.75 -12.90
C PHE A 49 10.12 6.00 -12.17
N HIS A 50 9.38 7.12 -12.30
CA HIS A 50 9.66 8.40 -11.62
C HIS A 50 11.09 8.95 -11.79
N HIS A 51 11.76 8.64 -12.90
CA HIS A 51 13.15 9.08 -13.12
C HIS A 51 13.30 10.61 -13.10
N PRO A 52 14.18 11.19 -12.26
CA PRO A 52 14.23 12.63 -11.98
C PRO A 52 14.82 13.45 -13.13
N LYS A 53 15.61 12.82 -14.01
CA LYS A 53 16.22 13.48 -15.18
C LYS A 53 15.28 13.55 -16.38
N ARG A 54 14.01 13.16 -16.22
CA ARG A 54 13.05 13.14 -17.32
C ARG A 54 12.52 14.55 -17.59
N THR A 55 12.52 14.96 -18.86
CA THR A 55 12.00 16.27 -19.29
C THR A 55 10.49 16.40 -19.04
N GLN A 56 9.73 15.32 -19.26
CA GLN A 56 8.29 15.27 -19.05
C GLN A 56 7.97 14.25 -17.97
N SER A 57 7.22 14.66 -16.94
CA SER A 57 6.73 13.74 -15.92
C SER A 57 5.74 12.76 -16.54
N LEU A 58 5.96 11.46 -16.33
CA LEU A 58 4.97 10.42 -16.63
C LEU A 58 4.40 9.86 -15.33
N THR A 59 3.13 9.51 -15.39
CA THR A 59 2.48 8.70 -14.37
C THR A 59 3.03 7.26 -14.38
N LEU A 60 2.79 6.54 -13.29
CA LEU A 60 3.12 5.13 -13.18
C LEU A 60 2.47 4.31 -14.30
N ASP A 61 1.20 4.59 -14.60
CA ASP A 61 0.43 3.86 -15.61
C ASP A 61 0.90 4.17 -17.03
N GLU A 62 1.23 5.43 -17.35
CA GLU A 62 1.81 5.79 -18.65
C GLU A 62 3.18 5.12 -18.86
N GLN A 63 4.02 5.12 -17.83
CA GLN A 63 5.32 4.45 -17.89
C GLN A 63 5.16 2.94 -18.07
N LEU A 64 4.23 2.31 -17.33
CA LEU A 64 3.97 0.89 -17.47
C LEU A 64 3.43 0.55 -18.86
N ALA A 65 2.47 1.32 -19.37
CA ALA A 65 1.90 1.12 -20.69
C ALA A 65 2.99 1.13 -21.77
N TYR A 66 3.93 2.08 -21.68
CA TYR A 66 5.11 2.10 -22.54
C TYR A 66 5.96 0.83 -22.35
N LEU A 67 6.39 0.54 -21.12
CA LEU A 67 7.28 -0.59 -20.84
C LEU A 67 6.71 -1.93 -21.29
N VAL A 68 5.41 -2.15 -21.17
CA VAL A 68 4.73 -3.38 -21.63
C VAL A 68 4.57 -3.42 -23.15
N SER A 69 4.48 -2.27 -23.81
CA SER A 69 4.29 -2.18 -25.26
C SER A 69 5.60 -2.30 -26.07
N VAL A 70 6.75 -2.29 -25.39
CA VAL A 70 8.05 -2.54 -26.03
C VAL A 70 8.13 -4.00 -26.48
N ASP A 71 8.73 -4.23 -27.65
CA ASP A 71 8.95 -5.58 -28.18
C ASP A 71 9.83 -6.40 -27.23
N ASP A 72 9.47 -7.69 -27.05
CA ASP A 72 10.11 -8.59 -26.07
C ASP A 72 10.21 -8.03 -24.63
N SER A 73 9.22 -7.24 -24.20
CA SER A 73 9.24 -6.65 -22.86
C SER A 73 9.22 -7.70 -21.73
N PRO A 74 10.21 -7.69 -20.81
CA PRO A 74 10.18 -8.57 -19.65
C PRO A 74 9.09 -8.18 -18.64
N PHE A 75 8.60 -6.94 -18.68
CA PHE A 75 7.53 -6.45 -17.82
C PHE A 75 6.16 -7.06 -18.16
N ALA A 76 5.95 -7.43 -19.42
CA ALA A 76 4.69 -8.05 -19.88
C ALA A 76 4.54 -9.50 -19.38
N VAL A 77 5.66 -10.18 -19.11
CA VAL A 77 5.70 -11.62 -18.81
C VAL A 77 5.82 -11.89 -17.31
N ASP A 78 6.38 -10.97 -16.53
CA ASP A 78 6.60 -11.17 -15.09
C ASP A 78 5.30 -11.03 -14.27
N GLN A 79 4.75 -12.18 -13.88
CA GLN A 79 3.53 -12.26 -13.06
C GLN A 79 3.69 -11.65 -11.66
N THR A 80 4.89 -11.72 -11.07
CA THR A 80 5.13 -11.18 -9.72
C THR A 80 5.14 -9.66 -9.76
N PHE A 81 5.74 -9.09 -10.80
CA PHE A 81 5.71 -7.67 -11.07
C PHE A 81 4.28 -7.18 -11.27
N ALA A 82 3.47 -7.85 -12.12
CA ALA A 82 2.09 -7.47 -12.34
C ALA A 82 1.28 -7.39 -11.03
N PHE A 83 1.45 -8.39 -10.14
CA PHE A 83 0.79 -8.40 -8.84
C PHE A 83 1.26 -7.25 -7.92
N VAL A 84 2.57 -7.05 -7.78
CA VAL A 84 3.13 -5.98 -6.92
C VAL A 84 2.74 -4.60 -7.44
N TYR A 85 2.87 -4.38 -8.76
CA TYR A 85 2.45 -3.15 -9.42
C TYR A 85 0.98 -2.84 -9.15
N TYR A 86 0.10 -3.84 -9.34
CA TYR A 86 -1.32 -3.68 -9.11
C TYR A 86 -1.62 -3.23 -7.68
N ASN A 87 -0.96 -3.84 -6.68
CA ASN A 87 -1.12 -3.43 -5.27
C ASN A 87 -0.67 -1.98 -5.02
N ILE A 88 0.46 -1.56 -5.60
CA ILE A 88 0.94 -0.18 -5.50
C ILE A 88 -0.06 0.79 -6.15
N SER A 89 -0.53 0.48 -7.37
CA SER A 89 -1.51 1.30 -8.10
C SER A 89 -2.83 1.42 -7.33
N GLN A 90 -3.35 0.31 -6.79
CA GLN A 90 -4.55 0.34 -5.93
C GLN A 90 -4.30 1.20 -4.68
N LYS A 91 -3.19 1.01 -3.97
CA LYS A 91 -2.85 1.82 -2.80
C LYS A 91 -2.80 3.32 -3.14
N GLN A 92 -2.19 3.69 -4.26
CA GLN A 92 -2.11 5.08 -4.71
C GLN A 92 -3.50 5.67 -5.02
N LYS A 93 -4.34 4.92 -5.73
CA LYS A 93 -5.72 5.32 -6.03
C LYS A 93 -6.53 5.51 -4.74
N LEU A 94 -6.44 4.58 -3.80
CA LEU A 94 -7.13 4.66 -2.52
C LEU A 94 -6.72 5.88 -1.70
N VAL A 95 -5.41 6.16 -1.62
CA VAL A 95 -4.92 7.35 -0.91
C VAL A 95 -5.43 8.62 -1.59
N ARG A 96 -5.36 8.71 -2.92
CA ARG A 96 -5.87 9.84 -3.69
C ARG A 96 -7.37 10.05 -3.46
N ASP A 97 -8.17 8.99 -3.55
CA ASP A 97 -9.62 9.05 -3.33
C ASP A 97 -9.95 9.45 -1.88
N CYS A 98 -9.18 8.97 -0.91
CA CYS A 98 -9.34 9.36 0.49
C CYS A 98 -9.06 10.86 0.69
N LEU A 99 -7.98 11.38 0.10
CA LEU A 99 -7.64 12.81 0.16
C LEU A 99 -8.75 13.70 -0.40
N TYR A 100 -9.45 13.29 -1.46
CA TYR A 100 -10.55 14.08 -2.03
C TYR A 100 -11.89 13.90 -1.28
N ARG A 101 -12.08 12.81 -0.54
CA ARG A 101 -13.34 12.49 0.16
C ARG A 101 -13.39 12.97 1.59
N VAL A 102 -12.23 13.15 2.23
CA VAL A 102 -12.12 13.62 3.61
C VAL A 102 -11.98 15.14 3.59
N LYS A 103 -12.76 15.84 4.44
CA LYS A 103 -12.60 17.29 4.60
C LYS A 103 -11.21 17.57 5.16
N GLU A 104 -10.48 18.52 4.60
CA GLU A 104 -9.13 18.89 5.05
C GLU A 104 -9.09 19.18 6.56
N SER A 105 -10.09 19.89 7.10
CA SER A 105 -10.20 20.16 8.53
C SER A 105 -10.29 18.90 9.39
N GLN A 106 -11.00 17.86 8.92
CA GLN A 106 -11.08 16.58 9.61
C GLN A 106 -9.75 15.81 9.53
N TYR A 107 -9.08 15.85 8.38
CA TYR A 107 -7.77 15.24 8.20
C TYR A 107 -6.74 15.88 9.15
N THR A 108 -6.62 17.20 9.14
CA THR A 108 -5.69 17.94 10.01
C THR A 108 -5.97 17.71 11.48
N GLN A 109 -7.25 17.67 11.88
CA GLN A 109 -7.63 17.32 13.24
C GLN A 109 -7.16 15.92 13.64
N ILE A 110 -7.35 14.91 12.78
CA ILE A 110 -6.95 13.53 13.04
C ILE A 110 -5.42 13.41 13.13
N ILE A 111 -4.67 14.06 12.24
CA ILE A 111 -3.21 14.06 12.26
C ILE A 111 -2.68 14.73 13.52
N ASN A 112 -3.21 15.91 13.89
CA ASN A 112 -2.81 16.59 15.12
C ASN A 112 -3.16 15.77 16.38
N GLU A 113 -4.33 15.12 16.39
CA GLU A 113 -4.70 14.18 17.46
C GLU A 113 -3.73 12.99 17.51
N LEU A 114 -3.30 12.45 16.37
CA LEU A 114 -2.36 11.32 16.29
C LEU A 114 -0.94 11.72 16.75
N ASP A 115 -0.43 12.86 16.29
CA ASP A 115 0.89 13.38 16.68
C ASP A 115 0.96 13.73 18.17
N SER A 116 -0.17 14.10 18.76
CA SER A 116 -0.25 14.38 20.21
C SER A 116 -0.18 13.12 21.08
N LEU A 117 -0.34 11.93 20.50
CA LEU A 117 -0.36 10.67 21.25
C LEU A 117 1.05 10.04 21.29
N PRO A 118 1.56 9.66 22.47
CA PRO A 118 2.85 9.00 22.57
C PRO A 118 2.80 7.61 21.91
N SER A 119 3.78 7.31 21.06
CA SER A 119 3.86 6.03 20.32
C SER A 119 3.86 4.80 21.24
N GLU A 120 4.40 4.92 22.44
CA GLU A 120 4.38 3.86 23.47
C GLU A 120 2.98 3.51 23.99
N LEU A 121 2.01 4.43 23.86
CA LEU A 121 0.61 4.17 24.22
C LEU A 121 0.00 3.08 23.33
N ILE A 122 0.29 3.11 22.04
CA ILE A 122 -0.20 2.14 21.06
C ILE A 122 0.35 0.75 21.39
N ARG A 123 1.66 0.65 21.65
CA ARG A 123 2.33 -0.61 22.03
C ARG A 123 1.83 -1.15 23.37
N ARG A 124 1.52 -0.28 24.32
CA ARG A 124 0.95 -0.67 25.62
C ARG A 124 -0.47 -1.21 25.46
N LEU A 125 -1.31 -0.54 24.68
CA LEU A 125 -2.68 -0.97 24.43
C LEU A 125 -2.70 -2.31 23.66
N GLU A 126 -1.84 -2.46 22.65
CA GLU A 126 -1.69 -3.71 21.89
C GLU A 126 -1.38 -4.90 22.81
N ARG A 127 -0.41 -4.75 23.72
CA ARG A 127 -0.06 -5.79 24.70
C ARG A 127 -1.25 -6.16 25.59
N LYS A 128 -1.90 -5.16 26.19
CA LYS A 128 -3.06 -5.38 27.07
C LYS A 128 -4.23 -6.09 26.36
N MET A 129 -4.50 -5.75 25.10
CA MET A 129 -5.56 -6.37 24.32
C MET A 129 -5.20 -7.78 23.84
N LYS A 130 -3.92 -8.06 23.57
CA LYS A 130 -3.44 -9.43 23.28
C LYS A 130 -3.62 -10.34 24.49
N ASP A 131 -3.25 -9.85 25.67
CA ASP A 131 -3.35 -10.60 26.92
C ASP A 131 -4.81 -10.82 27.35
N ASN A 132 -5.69 -9.84 27.11
CA ASN A 132 -7.12 -9.94 27.39
C ASN A 132 -7.97 -9.31 26.27
N HIS A 133 -8.62 -10.16 25.47
CA HIS A 133 -9.46 -9.73 24.35
C HIS A 133 -10.69 -8.92 24.78
N ALA A 134 -11.14 -9.01 26.03
CA ALA A 134 -12.26 -8.25 26.58
C ALA A 134 -11.81 -6.97 27.33
N TYR A 135 -10.53 -6.59 27.23
CA TYR A 135 -9.98 -5.43 27.90
C TYR A 135 -10.71 -4.14 27.48
N LYS A 136 -11.26 -3.42 28.47
CA LYS A 136 -11.82 -2.08 28.29
C LYS A 136 -10.82 -1.06 28.85
N PRO A 137 -10.46 -0.02 28.08
CA PRO A 137 -9.48 0.94 28.57
C PRO A 137 -10.05 1.77 29.73
N ASN A 138 -9.27 1.83 30.81
CA ASN A 138 -9.57 2.67 31.97
C ASN A 138 -8.82 4.01 31.89
N ASP A 139 -7.69 4.05 31.18
CA ASP A 139 -6.88 5.25 30.97
C ASP A 139 -7.57 6.19 29.95
N PRO A 140 -7.78 7.48 30.29
CA PRO A 140 -8.32 8.46 29.35
C PRO A 140 -7.51 8.56 28.04
N ALA A 141 -6.19 8.37 28.08
CA ALA A 141 -5.36 8.38 26.87
C ALA A 141 -5.67 7.19 25.95
N GLU A 142 -5.83 5.99 26.51
CA GLU A 142 -6.18 4.78 25.76
C GLU A 142 -7.60 4.88 25.18
N ARG A 143 -8.56 5.47 25.91
CA ARG A 143 -9.90 5.76 25.39
C ARG A 143 -9.87 6.73 24.22
N ARG A 144 -9.06 7.78 24.32
CA ARG A 144 -8.88 8.77 23.24
C ARG A 144 -8.27 8.12 22.00
N LEU A 145 -7.29 7.23 22.17
CA LEU A 145 -6.71 6.44 21.09
C LEU A 145 -7.76 5.54 20.41
N LEU A 146 -8.60 4.84 21.17
CA LEU A 146 -9.68 4.02 20.59
C LEU A 146 -10.73 4.86 19.86
N GLN A 147 -11.08 6.05 20.38
CA GLN A 147 -11.98 6.97 19.70
C GLN A 147 -11.37 7.49 18.39
N LEU A 148 -10.08 7.82 18.37
CA LEU A 148 -9.36 8.20 17.16
C LEU A 148 -9.37 7.05 16.14
N LEU A 149 -9.12 5.82 16.59
CA LEU A 149 -9.18 4.63 15.75
C LEU A 149 -10.58 4.42 15.17
N ALA A 150 -11.63 4.64 15.96
CA ALA A 150 -13.01 4.55 15.50
C ALA A 150 -13.35 5.66 14.46
N LYS A 151 -12.85 6.89 14.65
CA LYS A 151 -12.98 7.97 13.64
C LYS A 151 -12.31 7.58 12.32
N LEU A 152 -11.09 7.02 12.39
CA LEU A 152 -10.37 6.50 11.22
C LEU A 152 -11.15 5.35 10.54
N GLN A 153 -11.69 4.41 11.31
CA GLN A 153 -12.54 3.33 10.79
C GLN A 153 -13.83 3.84 10.14
N CYS A 154 -14.43 4.91 10.66
CA CYS A 154 -15.57 5.59 10.05
C CYS A 154 -15.21 6.30 8.74
N ILE A 155 -13.93 6.53 8.42
CA ILE A 155 -13.53 7.00 7.10
C ILE A 155 -13.37 5.81 6.15
N ASN A 156 -13.01 4.63 6.68
CA ASN A 156 -12.77 3.43 5.87
C ASN A 156 -13.97 2.99 5.03
N TYR A 157 -15.24 3.19 5.43
CA TYR A 157 -16.38 2.75 4.58
C TYR A 157 -16.38 3.35 3.17
N LYS A 158 -15.71 4.50 2.99
CA LYS A 158 -15.57 5.19 1.70
C LYS A 158 -14.35 4.75 0.90
N ILE A 159 -13.51 3.88 1.46
CA ILE A 159 -12.26 3.40 0.86
C ILE A 159 -12.55 2.04 0.21
N PRO A 160 -12.53 1.94 -1.13
CA PRO A 160 -12.71 0.67 -1.83
C PRO A 160 -11.78 -0.43 -1.29
N GLY A 161 -12.31 -1.64 -1.13
CA GLY A 161 -11.56 -2.79 -0.60
C GLY A 161 -11.32 -2.78 0.92
N SER A 162 -11.79 -1.77 1.66
CA SER A 162 -11.81 -1.84 3.13
C SER A 162 -12.93 -2.75 3.63
N VAL A 163 -12.80 -3.25 4.85
CA VAL A 163 -13.87 -4.01 5.55
C VAL A 163 -15.18 -3.22 5.62
N GLY A 164 -15.09 -1.89 5.78
CA GLY A 164 -16.26 -1.01 5.79
C GLY A 164 -16.94 -0.92 4.44
N TYR A 165 -16.16 -0.85 3.36
CA TYR A 165 -16.65 -0.81 1.99
C TYR A 165 -17.27 -2.14 1.56
N GLU A 166 -16.65 -3.28 1.91
CA GLU A 166 -17.24 -4.60 1.70
C GLU A 166 -18.61 -4.73 2.38
N LYS A 167 -18.71 -4.28 3.64
CA LYS A 167 -19.97 -4.30 4.38
C LYS A 167 -21.01 -3.39 3.72
N ALA A 168 -20.61 -2.21 3.25
CA ALA A 168 -21.49 -1.30 2.52
C ALA A 168 -22.00 -1.91 1.21
N MET A 169 -21.12 -2.49 0.39
CA MET A 169 -21.48 -3.20 -0.84
C MET A 169 -22.43 -4.37 -0.58
N ARG A 170 -22.17 -5.17 0.46
CA ARG A 170 -23.10 -6.26 0.83
C ARG A 170 -24.47 -5.69 1.18
N ASN A 171 -24.54 -4.66 2.02
CA ASN A 171 -25.81 -4.04 2.39
C ASN A 171 -26.55 -3.47 1.17
N GLU A 172 -25.82 -2.89 0.20
CA GLU A 172 -26.39 -2.41 -1.05
C GLU A 172 -26.98 -3.57 -1.87
N ILE A 173 -26.24 -4.67 -2.05
CA ILE A 173 -26.74 -5.89 -2.71
C ILE A 173 -28.00 -6.40 -2.02
N TRP A 174 -27.99 -6.52 -0.68
CA TRP A 174 -29.18 -6.93 0.09
C TRP A 174 -30.36 -5.98 -0.12
N SER A 175 -30.11 -4.67 -0.17
CA SER A 175 -31.16 -3.67 -0.41
C SER A 175 -31.75 -3.76 -1.83
N LEU A 176 -30.92 -4.08 -2.83
CA LEU A 176 -31.34 -4.26 -4.21
C LEU A 176 -32.16 -5.54 -4.36
N ILE A 177 -31.72 -6.66 -3.77
CA ILE A 177 -32.48 -7.91 -3.73
C ILE A 177 -33.83 -7.70 -3.03
N TYR A 178 -33.85 -6.96 -1.91
CA TYR A 178 -35.10 -6.65 -1.22
C TYR A 178 -36.04 -5.78 -2.06
N ARG A 179 -35.51 -4.84 -2.83
CA ARG A 179 -36.30 -3.90 -3.64
C ARG A 179 -36.79 -4.51 -4.96
N HIS A 180 -35.97 -5.32 -5.61
CA HIS A 180 -36.22 -5.80 -6.98
C HIS A 180 -36.53 -7.30 -7.06
N GLY A 181 -36.44 -8.02 -5.93
CA GLY A 181 -36.51 -9.47 -5.91
C GLY A 181 -35.18 -10.13 -6.31
N PRO A 182 -35.04 -11.44 -6.08
CA PRO A 182 -33.90 -12.22 -6.58
C PRO A 182 -33.84 -12.30 -8.10
#